data_AF-A0A3M1XWJ5-F1
#
_entry.id   AF-A0A3M1XWJ5-F1
#
_cell.length_a   1.000
_cell.length_b   1.000
_cell.length_c   1.000
_cell.angle_alpha   90.00
_cell.angle_beta   90.00
_cell.angle_gamma   90.00
#
_symmetry.space_group_name_H-M   'P 1'
#
loop_
_entity.id
_entity.type
_entity.pdbx_description
1 polymer ?
#
loop_
_entity_poly.entity_id
_entity_poly.type
_entity_poly.pdbx_seq_one_letter_code
_entity_poly.pdbx_strand_id
1 'polypeptide(L)'
;MFIRTQHGFVPGTEIEIKLFLPDGEIANLKGIVRRTIKTPHHFIKNGMGIELTWKDSTFENFLTQELLEYQRDYAEKESSPGSNKVEDFTIMVCPSCGVKNRLKGLSRALRAKCGRCGAYLS
;
A
#
# COMPACT_ATOMS: atom_id res chain seq x y z
N MET A 1 12.01 9.53 3.86
CA MET A 1 11.72 9.14 5.27
C MET A 1 10.83 10.19 5.93
N PHE A 2 9.99 9.83 6.91
CA PHE A 2 9.20 10.79 7.70
C PHE A 2 9.45 10.57 9.20
N ILE A 3 9.86 11.63 9.90
CA ILE A 3 10.07 11.60 11.36
C ILE A 3 8.93 12.38 12.03
N ARG A 4 8.25 11.73 12.97
CA ARG A 4 7.27 12.40 13.82
C ARG A 4 7.99 13.30 14.82
N THR A 5 7.63 14.57 14.84
CA THR A 5 8.17 15.55 15.79
C THR A 5 7.21 16.72 15.92
N GLN A 6 7.18 17.34 17.11
CA GLN A 6 6.49 18.62 17.32
C GLN A 6 7.35 19.81 16.88
N HIS A 7 8.68 19.60 16.84
CA HIS A 7 9.69 20.57 16.49
C HIS A 7 10.44 20.06 15.25
N GLY A 8 9.83 20.27 14.08
CA GLY A 8 10.49 20.00 12.81
C GLY A 8 11.44 21.14 12.46
N PHE A 9 12.56 20.80 11.84
CA PHE A 9 13.48 21.79 11.26
C PHE A 9 12.89 22.43 10.01
N VAL A 10 13.49 23.51 9.52
CA VAL A 10 13.03 24.16 8.29
C VAL A 10 13.45 23.35 7.05
N PRO A 11 12.70 23.40 5.94
CA PRO A 11 13.12 22.81 4.68
C PRO A 11 14.50 23.34 4.24
N GLY A 12 15.35 22.45 3.73
CA GLY A 12 16.74 22.73 3.36
C GLY A 12 17.75 22.45 4.47
N THR A 13 17.33 22.26 5.72
CA THR A 13 18.25 21.90 6.81
C THR A 13 18.81 20.49 6.62
N GLU A 14 20.14 20.38 6.65
CA GLU A 14 20.84 19.09 6.75
C GLU A 14 20.81 18.59 8.19
N ILE A 15 20.52 17.31 8.37
CA ILE A 15 20.39 16.67 9.67
C ILE A 15 21.15 15.33 9.68
N GLU A 16 21.78 15.06 10.82
CA GLU A 16 22.32 13.74 11.16
C GLU A 16 21.31 13.03 12.05
N ILE A 17 21.09 11.74 11.78
CA ILE A 17 20.01 10.96 12.38
C ILE A 17 20.60 9.67 12.92
N LYS A 18 20.36 9.41 14.20
CA LYS A 18 20.60 8.11 14.83
C LYS A 18 19.27 7.38 14.93
N LEU A 19 19.13 6.31 14.16
CA LEU A 19 17.95 5.47 14.13
C LEU A 19 18.19 4.23 14.98
N PHE A 20 17.36 4.05 16.01
CA PHE A 20 17.36 2.83 16.82
C PHE A 20 16.48 1.79 16.13
N LEU A 21 17.09 0.65 15.79
CA LEU A 21 16.44 -0.45 15.11
C LEU A 21 15.73 -1.41 16.11
N PRO A 22 14.78 -2.25 15.66
CA PRO A 22 14.03 -3.14 16.54
C PRO A 22 14.89 -4.20 17.27
N ASP A 23 16.03 -4.56 16.69
CA ASP A 23 17.03 -5.49 17.24
C ASP A 23 17.94 -4.83 18.30
N GLY A 24 17.81 -3.51 18.50
CA GLY A 24 18.64 -2.72 19.40
C GLY A 24 19.90 -2.15 18.77
N GLU A 25 20.16 -2.43 17.48
CA GLU A 25 21.26 -1.78 16.76
C GLU A 25 20.95 -0.30 16.47
N ILE A 26 22.00 0.46 16.16
CA ILE A 26 21.91 1.88 15.82
C ILE A 26 22.41 2.08 14.40
N ALA A 27 21.52 2.54 13.53
CA ALA A 27 21.84 3.00 12.19
C ALA A 27 22.06 4.52 12.17
N ASN A 28 23.05 4.97 11.42
CA ASN A 28 23.37 6.37 11.22
C ASN A 28 22.98 6.80 9.81
N LEU A 29 22.28 7.92 9.70
CA LEU A 29 21.79 8.46 8.44
C LEU A 29 22.10 9.96 8.37
N LYS A 30 22.21 10.48 7.15
CA LYS A 30 22.19 11.92 6.88
C LYS A 30 21.10 12.23 5.88
N GLY A 31 20.50 13.39 6.01
CA GLY A 31 19.46 13.81 5.07
C GLY A 31 19.16 15.28 5.14
N ILE A 32 18.36 15.73 4.17
CA ILE A 32 17.89 17.10 4.05
C ILE A 32 16.39 17.11 4.30
N VAL A 33 15.94 18.03 5.14
CA VAL A 33 14.52 18.25 5.39
C VAL A 33 13.89 18.82 4.13
N ARG A 34 12.91 18.13 3.54
CA ARG A 34 12.20 18.61 2.34
C ARG A 34 10.88 19.29 2.68
N ARG A 35 10.25 18.88 3.78
CA ARG A 35 8.99 19.47 4.25
C ARG A 35 8.84 19.31 5.75
N THR A 36 8.15 20.25 6.37
CA THR A 36 7.74 20.17 7.78
C THR A 36 6.24 20.43 7.88
N ILE A 37 5.54 19.51 8.52
CA ILE A 37 4.10 19.56 8.74
C ILE A 37 3.88 19.95 10.19
N LYS A 38 3.37 21.17 10.39
CA LYS A 38 2.99 21.70 11.71
C LYS A 38 1.57 22.21 11.63
N THR A 39 0.65 21.45 12.21
CA THR A 39 -0.75 21.82 12.31
C THR A 39 -1.17 21.91 13.78
N PRO A 40 -2.05 22.86 14.13
CA PRO A 40 -2.64 22.93 15.46
C PRO A 40 -3.71 21.85 15.68
N HIS A 41 -4.07 21.10 14.64
CA HIS A 41 -5.09 20.05 14.70
C HIS A 41 -4.49 18.73 15.18
N HIS A 42 -4.97 18.21 16.31
CA HIS A 42 -4.47 16.98 16.93
C HIS A 42 -4.63 15.72 16.05
N PHE A 43 -5.55 15.73 15.08
CA PHE A 43 -5.79 14.60 14.16
C PHE A 43 -4.73 14.48 13.06
N ILE A 44 -3.96 15.54 12.79
CA ILE A 44 -2.93 15.54 11.76
C ILE A 44 -1.58 15.33 12.44
N LYS A 45 -0.85 14.29 12.01
CA LYS A 45 0.46 13.97 12.57
C LYS A 45 1.48 15.03 12.16
N ASN A 46 1.95 15.79 13.14
CA ASN A 46 3.10 16.67 12.96
C ASN A 46 4.38 15.88 12.73
N GLY A 47 5.29 16.45 11.95
CA GLY A 47 6.59 15.86 11.69
C GLY A 47 7.31 16.51 10.52
N MET A 48 8.38 15.87 10.08
CA MET A 48 9.20 16.33 8.97
C MET A 48 9.48 15.20 7.99
N GLY A 49 9.38 15.52 6.70
CA GLY A 49 9.80 14.67 5.60
C GLY A 49 11.25 14.94 5.26
N ILE A 50 12.05 13.88 5.22
CA ILE A 50 13.50 13.92 5.06
C ILE A 50 13.86 13.11 3.83
N GLU A 51 14.64 13.72 2.96
CA GLU A 51 15.33 13.03 1.87
C GLU A 51 16.69 12.58 2.39
N LEU A 52 16.98 11.29 2.30
CA LEU A 52 18.25 10.74 2.77
C LEU A 52 19.33 11.02 1.72
N THR A 53 20.42 11.62 2.16
CA THR A 53 21.63 11.87 1.35
C THR A 53 22.68 10.80 1.57
N TRP A 54 22.72 10.21 2.78
CA TRP A 54 23.61 9.13 3.14
C TRP A 54 22.97 8.19 4.15
N LYS A 55 23.38 6.92 4.10
CA LYS A 55 22.94 5.84 4.97
C LYS A 55 24.10 4.87 5.18
N ASP A 56 24.20 4.31 6.38
CA ASP A 56 25.17 3.27 6.68
C ASP A 56 24.69 1.88 6.25
N SER A 57 25.62 0.92 6.32
CA SER A 57 25.34 -0.48 5.99
C SER A 57 24.33 -1.12 6.95
N THR A 58 24.28 -0.69 8.21
CA THR A 58 23.34 -1.20 9.21
C THR A 58 21.90 -0.93 8.76
N PHE A 59 21.62 0.29 8.29
CA PHE A 59 20.32 0.63 7.72
C PHE A 59 20.00 -0.15 6.43
N GLU A 60 20.97 -0.30 5.53
CA GLU A 60 20.78 -1.02 4.25
C GLU A 60 20.49 -2.50 4.47
N ASN A 61 21.19 -3.12 5.42
CA ASN A 61 21.00 -4.51 5.80
C ASN A 61 19.61 -4.71 6.41
N PHE A 62 19.21 -3.83 7.32
CA PHE A 62 17.87 -3.83 7.91
C PHE A 62 16.79 -3.73 6.83
N LEU A 63 16.90 -2.79 5.89
CA LEU A 63 15.92 -2.63 4.81
C LEU A 63 15.85 -3.87 3.91
N THR A 64 16.99 -4.48 3.63
CA THR A 64 17.05 -5.70 2.81
C THR A 64 16.37 -6.87 3.51
N GLN A 65 16.60 -7.06 4.81
CA GLN A 65 15.96 -8.11 5.60
C GLN A 65 14.44 -7.92 5.67
N GLU A 66 13.99 -6.71 6.00
CA GLU A 66 12.56 -6.38 6.04
C GLU A 66 11.88 -6.62 4.67
N LEU A 67 12.49 -6.16 3.57
CA LEU A 67 11.94 -6.38 2.23
C LEU A 67 11.84 -7.87 1.86
N LEU A 68 12.82 -8.68 2.27
CA LEU A 68 12.77 -10.13 2.07
C LEU A 68 11.66 -10.78 2.90
N GLU A 69 11.43 -10.31 4.13
CA GLU A 69 10.31 -10.75 4.97
C GLU A 69 8.96 -10.42 4.34
N TYR A 70 8.76 -9.17 3.88
CA TYR A 70 7.55 -8.80 3.16
C TYR A 70 7.31 -9.65 1.90
N GLN A 71 8.37 -10.02 1.17
CA GLN A 71 8.26 -10.90 0.01
C GLN A 71 7.88 -12.34 0.38
N ARG A 72 8.44 -12.89 1.47
CA ARG A 72 8.05 -14.21 1.99
C ARG A 72 6.60 -14.23 2.41
N ASP A 73 6.14 -13.23 3.15
CA ASP A 73 4.74 -13.10 3.56
C ASP A 73 3.78 -13.03 2.37
N TYR A 74 4.22 -12.45 1.25
CA TYR A 74 3.44 -12.40 0.01
C TYR A 74 3.44 -13.75 -0.71
N ALA A 75 4.60 -14.42 -0.80
CA ALA A 75 4.73 -15.73 -1.44
C ALA A 75 4.01 -16.85 -0.66
N GLU A 76 3.99 -16.80 0.67
CA GLU A 76 3.25 -17.75 1.53
C GLU A 76 1.73 -17.55 1.44
N LYS A 77 1.28 -16.32 1.19
CA LYS A 77 -0.12 -16.03 0.83
C LYS A 77 -0.50 -16.55 -0.55
N GLU A 78 0.45 -16.76 -1.45
CA GLU A 78 0.20 -17.37 -2.77
C GLU A 78 0.27 -18.91 -2.76
N SER A 79 0.97 -19.53 -1.79
CA SER A 79 1.14 -20.99 -1.69
C SER A 79 0.12 -21.69 -0.78
N SER A 80 -0.72 -20.94 -0.07
CA SER A 80 -1.93 -21.49 0.54
C SER A 80 -2.98 -21.77 -0.56
N PRO A 81 -3.60 -22.96 -0.62
CA PRO A 81 -4.67 -23.28 -1.57
C PRO A 81 -5.96 -22.57 -1.16
N GLY A 82 -5.97 -21.25 -1.32
CA GLY A 82 -7.03 -20.33 -0.92
C GLY A 82 -7.15 -19.19 -1.91
N SER A 83 -7.05 -19.53 -3.21
CA SER A 83 -7.39 -18.73 -4.39
C SER A 83 -7.42 -17.20 -4.22
N ASN A 84 -6.34 -16.52 -4.61
CA ASN A 84 -6.48 -15.21 -5.26
C ASN A 84 -7.20 -15.43 -6.60
N LYS A 85 -8.53 -15.60 -6.56
CA LYS A 85 -9.35 -15.39 -7.74
C LYS A 85 -9.26 -13.90 -8.04
N VAL A 86 -8.47 -13.53 -9.04
CA VAL A 86 -8.84 -12.40 -9.88
C VAL A 86 -10.25 -12.74 -10.37
N GLU A 87 -11.27 -12.22 -9.68
CA GLU A 87 -12.66 -12.46 -10.06
C GLU A 87 -12.85 -11.82 -11.43
N ASP A 88 -12.73 -12.60 -12.49
CA ASP A 88 -12.94 -12.11 -13.84
C ASP A 88 -14.43 -11.83 -14.01
N PHE A 89 -14.77 -10.56 -14.22
CA PHE A 89 -16.16 -10.13 -14.35
C PHE A 89 -16.48 -9.85 -15.81
N THR A 90 -17.55 -10.46 -16.31
CA THR A 90 -18.09 -10.13 -17.64
C THR A 90 -19.32 -9.25 -17.47
N ILE A 91 -19.39 -8.15 -18.21
CA ILE A 91 -20.56 -7.29 -18.26
C ILE A 91 -21.42 -7.70 -19.46
N MET A 92 -22.67 -8.08 -19.21
CA MET A 92 -23.65 -8.40 -20.27
C MET A 92 -24.83 -7.43 -20.24
N VAL A 93 -25.24 -6.96 -21.42
CA VAL A 93 -26.42 -6.09 -21.58
C VAL A 93 -27.65 -6.97 -21.70
N CYS A 94 -28.70 -6.69 -20.92
CA CYS A 94 -29.95 -7.43 -21.03
C CYS A 94 -30.65 -7.10 -22.37
N PRO A 95 -31.00 -8.11 -23.20
CA PRO A 95 -31.68 -7.86 -24.47
C PRO A 95 -33.09 -7.29 -24.29
N SER A 96 -33.76 -7.59 -23.17
CA SER A 96 -35.14 -7.16 -22.93
C SER A 96 -35.28 -5.75 -22.34
N CYS A 97 -34.32 -5.27 -21.55
CA CYS A 97 -34.42 -3.96 -20.87
C CYS A 97 -33.19 -3.06 -20.98
N GLY A 98 -32.13 -3.50 -21.66
CA GLY A 98 -30.93 -2.70 -21.94
C GLY A 98 -30.00 -2.46 -20.74
N VAL A 99 -30.30 -2.99 -19.56
CA VAL A 99 -29.46 -2.80 -18.37
C VAL A 99 -28.20 -3.67 -18.43
N LYS A 100 -27.06 -3.10 -18.03
CA LYS A 100 -25.77 -3.80 -17.88
C LYS A 100 -25.78 -4.63 -16.58
N ASN A 101 -25.50 -5.92 -16.68
CA ASN A 101 -25.41 -6.86 -15.57
C ASN A 101 -23.97 -7.34 -15.45
N ARG A 102 -23.38 -7.23 -14.26
CA ARG A 102 -22.02 -7.68 -13.96
C ARG A 102 -22.07 -9.11 -13.42
N LEU A 103 -21.44 -10.05 -14.12
CA LEU A 103 -21.43 -11.48 -13.78
C LEU A 103 -20.03 -11.92 -13.33
N LYS A 104 -19.96 -12.75 -12.29
CA LYS A 104 -18.70 -13.34 -11.78
C LYS A 104 -18.39 -14.65 -12.50
N GLY A 105 -17.30 -14.67 -13.27
CA GLY A 105 -16.73 -15.85 -13.93
C GLY A 105 -17.49 -16.37 -15.16
N LEU A 106 -16.77 -17.07 -16.05
CA LEU A 106 -17.29 -17.66 -17.30
C LEU A 106 -18.28 -18.83 -17.10
N SER A 107 -18.37 -19.42 -15.90
CA SER A 107 -19.16 -20.64 -15.66
C SER A 107 -20.64 -20.42 -15.27
N ARG A 108 -21.16 -19.19 -15.33
CA ARG A 108 -22.60 -18.90 -15.05
C ARG A 108 -23.36 -18.25 -16.21
N ALA A 109 -22.76 -18.13 -17.40
CA ALA A 109 -23.38 -17.49 -18.56
C ALA A 109 -24.65 -18.22 -19.06
N LEU A 110 -24.78 -19.53 -18.86
CA LEU A 110 -25.87 -20.32 -19.42
C LEU A 110 -27.24 -20.14 -18.74
N ARG A 111 -27.33 -19.51 -17.57
CA ARG A 111 -28.61 -19.34 -16.82
C ARG A 111 -28.73 -18.02 -16.04
N ALA A 112 -27.94 -17.00 -16.38
CA ALA A 112 -28.00 -15.72 -15.68
C ALA A 112 -29.29 -14.96 -16.02
N LYS A 113 -29.94 -14.38 -15.01
CA LYS A 113 -31.12 -13.51 -15.18
C LYS A 113 -30.74 -12.06 -14.96
N CYS A 114 -31.41 -11.16 -15.66
CA CYS A 114 -31.27 -9.73 -15.47
C CYS A 114 -31.76 -9.33 -14.07
N GLY A 115 -30.92 -8.59 -13.33
CA GLY A 115 -31.28 -8.10 -12.00
C GLY A 115 -32.43 -7.09 -11.98
N ARG A 116 -32.82 -6.55 -13.15
CA ARG A 116 -33.94 -5.60 -13.26
C ARG A 116 -35.24 -6.27 -13.69
N CYS A 117 -35.25 -6.97 -14.83
CA CYS A 117 -36.50 -7.52 -15.40
C CYS A 117 -36.64 -9.04 -15.27
N GLY A 118 -35.64 -9.74 -14.72
CA GLY A 118 -35.69 -11.19 -14.52
C GLY A 118 -35.56 -12.04 -15.79
N ALA A 119 -35.48 -11.44 -16.98
CA ALA A 119 -35.25 -12.13 -18.25
C ALA A 119 -33.85 -12.78 -18.30
N TYR A 120 -33.69 -13.86 -19.06
CA TYR A 120 -32.40 -14.51 -19.24
C TYR A 120 -31.43 -13.64 -20.06
N LEU A 121 -30.13 -13.70 -19.72
CA LEU A 121 -29.05 -12.94 -20.37
C LEU A 121 -28.36 -13.73 -21.50
N SER A 122 -29.07 -14.68 -22.10
CA SER A 122 -28.67 -15.49 -23.26
C SER A 122 -28.94 -14.79 -24.58
#